data_AF-A0A2M7X862-F1
#
_entry.id   AF-A0A2M7X862-F1
#
_cell.length_a   1.000
_cell.length_b   1.000
_cell.length_c   1.000
_cell.angle_alpha   90.00
_cell.angle_beta   90.00
_cell.angle_gamma   90.00
#
_symmetry.space_group_name_H-M   'P 1'
#
loop_
_entity.id
_entity.type
_entity.pdbx_description
1 polymer ?
#
loop_
_entity_poly.entity_id
_entity_poly.type
_entity_poly.pdbx_seq_one_letter_code
_entity_poly.pdbx_strand_id
1 'polypeptide(L)'
;YRAFAQRDSETMAACYHADAEFEDGAFRLQGSACGDMWRMLCTRGKDLKIEFRDIQVEGDHGSAHWEAWYTFSGTGRQVHNIIDAEFQFKDGKIFRHHDH
;
A
#
# COMPACT_ATOMS: atom_id res chain seq x y z
N TYR A 1 -5.17 -5.02 -1.04
CA TYR A 1 -5.93 -4.19 -0.07
C TYR A 1 -6.77 -4.92 0.97
N ARG A 2 -7.39 -6.08 0.71
CA ARG A 2 -8.08 -6.84 1.78
C ARG A 2 -7.20 -7.12 3.00
N ALA A 3 -5.96 -7.58 2.78
CA ALA A 3 -4.98 -7.78 3.83
C ALA A 3 -4.68 -6.49 4.60
N PHE A 4 -4.55 -5.36 3.91
CA PHE A 4 -4.33 -4.06 4.56
C PHE A 4 -5.49 -3.64 5.47
N ALA A 5 -6.74 -3.83 5.02
CA ALA A 5 -7.91 -3.59 5.85
C ALA A 5 -7.98 -4.49 7.09
N GLN A 6 -7.39 -5.68 7.02
CA GLN A 6 -7.24 -6.61 8.15
C GLN A 6 -5.96 -6.39 8.96
N ARG A 7 -5.14 -5.39 8.59
CA ARG A 7 -3.82 -5.11 9.16
C ARG A 7 -2.85 -6.30 9.08
N ASP A 8 -3.03 -7.15 8.08
CA ASP A 8 -2.12 -8.25 7.76
C ASP A 8 -0.99 -7.74 6.85
N SER A 9 0.05 -7.21 7.49
CA SER A 9 1.22 -6.68 6.80
C SER A 9 2.06 -7.73 6.11
N GLU A 10 2.06 -8.98 6.60
CA GLU A 10 2.86 -10.04 5.98
C GLU A 10 2.25 -10.50 4.66
N THR A 11 0.93 -10.63 4.60
CA THR A 11 0.24 -10.87 3.32
C THR A 11 0.44 -9.70 2.36
N MET A 12 0.42 -8.44 2.84
CA MET A 12 0.73 -7.28 2.00
C MET A 12 2.16 -7.35 1.45
N ALA A 13 3.16 -7.62 2.30
CA ALA A 13 4.56 -7.75 1.90
C ALA A 13 4.79 -8.91 0.93
N ALA A 14 4.09 -10.04 1.10
CA ALA A 14 4.20 -11.21 0.24
C ALA A 14 3.74 -10.95 -1.22
N CYS A 15 2.88 -9.96 -1.43
CA CYS A 15 2.43 -9.54 -2.76
C CYS A 15 3.54 -8.86 -3.59
N TYR A 16 4.62 -8.38 -2.97
CA TYR A 16 5.67 -7.66 -3.67
C TYR A 16 6.76 -8.58 -4.24
N HIS A 17 7.22 -8.23 -5.44
CA HIS A 17 8.38 -8.84 -6.08
C HIS A 17 9.66 -8.47 -5.30
N ALA A 18 10.70 -9.31 -5.38
CA ALA A 18 11.97 -9.07 -4.67
C ALA A 18 12.68 -7.78 -5.12
N ASP A 19 12.49 -7.41 -6.39
CA ASP A 19 13.01 -6.19 -7.01
C ASP A 19 11.93 -5.10 -7.19
N ALA A 20 10.87 -5.13 -6.37
CA ALA A 20 9.77 -4.19 -6.55
C ALA A 20 10.16 -2.74 -6.26
N GLU A 21 9.49 -1.79 -6.91
CA GLU A 21 9.61 -0.36 -6.68
C GLU A 21 8.28 0.20 -6.16
N PHE A 22 8.35 1.02 -5.12
CA PHE A 22 7.20 1.76 -4.60
C PHE A 22 7.53 3.25 -4.58
N GLU A 23 6.61 4.09 -5.04
CA GLU A 23 6.72 5.54 -4.97
C GLU A 23 5.38 6.17 -4.57
N ASP A 24 5.45 7.18 -3.70
CA ASP A 24 4.37 8.10 -3.41
C ASP A 24 4.97 9.49 -3.10
N GLY A 25 4.14 10.45 -2.66
CA GLY A 25 4.61 11.79 -2.30
C GLY A 25 5.59 11.87 -1.11
N ALA A 26 5.78 10.79 -0.35
CA ALA A 26 6.61 10.71 0.87
C ALA A 26 7.74 9.68 0.78
N PHE A 27 7.60 8.65 -0.04
CA PHE A 27 8.45 7.46 -0.08
C PHE A 27 8.89 7.16 -1.51
N ARG A 28 10.15 6.70 -1.62
CA ARG A 28 10.68 6.03 -2.79
C ARG A 28 11.46 4.82 -2.30
N LEU A 29 10.91 3.63 -2.49
CA LEU A 29 11.35 2.39 -1.86
C LEU A 29 11.64 1.32 -2.91
N GLN A 30 12.53 0.39 -2.57
CA GLN A 30 12.91 -0.72 -3.43
C GLN A 30 13.01 -2.02 -2.63
N GLY A 31 12.67 -3.12 -3.29
CA GLY A 31 12.74 -4.48 -2.77
C GLY A 31 12.00 -4.65 -1.44
N SER A 32 12.68 -5.22 -0.44
CA SER A 32 12.08 -5.53 0.87
C SER A 32 11.52 -4.31 1.61
N ALA A 33 12.06 -3.11 1.34
CA ALA A 33 11.60 -1.87 1.96
C ALA A 33 10.13 -1.58 1.66
N CYS A 34 9.61 -2.04 0.51
CA CYS A 34 8.19 -1.94 0.17
C CYS A 34 7.33 -2.72 1.19
N GLY A 35 7.76 -3.92 1.57
CA GLY A 35 7.10 -4.72 2.61
C GLY A 35 7.20 -4.09 4.00
N ASP A 36 8.37 -3.54 4.33
CA ASP A 36 8.63 -2.90 5.63
C ASP A 36 7.75 -1.65 5.85
N MET A 37 7.43 -0.92 4.78
CA MET A 37 6.46 0.17 4.83
C MET A 37 5.10 -0.32 5.32
N TRP A 38 4.56 -1.40 4.76
CA TRP A 38 3.26 -1.94 5.18
C TRP A 38 3.26 -2.44 6.63
N ARG A 39 4.35 -3.08 7.07
CA ARG A 39 4.55 -3.46 8.48
C ARG A 39 4.49 -2.25 9.41
N MET A 40 5.19 -1.19 9.02
CA MET A 40 5.23 0.07 9.78
C MET A 40 3.83 0.72 9.86
N LEU A 41 3.11 0.81 8.74
CA LEU A 41 1.77 1.39 8.69
C LEU A 41 0.76 0.59 9.54
N CYS A 42 0.75 -0.73 9.41
CA CYS A 42 -0.15 -1.60 10.19
C CYS A 42 0.15 -1.55 11.69
N THR A 43 1.42 -1.40 12.08
CA THR A 43 1.84 -1.33 13.49
C THR A 43 1.51 0.01 14.13
N ARG A 44 1.71 1.13 13.41
CA ARG A 44 1.54 2.48 13.98
C ARG A 44 0.09 2.97 13.97
N GLY A 45 -0.73 2.52 13.03
CA GLY A 45 -2.11 2.96 12.87
C GLY A 45 -3.08 2.26 13.83
N LYS A 46 -3.14 2.68 15.10
CA LYS A 46 -4.05 2.10 16.12
C LYS A 46 -5.52 2.14 15.69
N ASP A 47 -5.93 3.24 15.09
CA ASP A 47 -7.27 3.53 14.58
C ASP A 47 -7.34 3.43 13.03
N LEU A 48 -6.35 2.76 12.40
CA LEU A 48 -6.32 2.58 10.96
C LEU A 48 -7.60 1.90 10.46
N LYS A 49 -8.32 2.61 9.59
CA LYS A 49 -9.42 2.11 8.78
C LYS A 49 -9.01 2.21 7.31
N ILE A 50 -9.27 1.15 6.54
CA ILE A 50 -9.01 1.10 5.10
C ILE A 50 -10.32 0.80 4.38
N GLU A 51 -10.60 1.55 3.32
CA GLU A 51 -11.59 1.22 2.32
C GLU A 51 -10.92 1.18 0.94
N PHE A 52 -11.46 0.39 0.03
CA PHE A 52 -10.95 0.31 -1.33
C PHE A 52 -12.08 -0.06 -2.28
N ARG A 53 -11.96 0.40 -3.53
CA ARG A 53 -12.91 0.14 -4.60
C ARG A 53 -12.20 0.22 -5.96
N ASP A 54 -12.96 0.02 -7.02
CA ASP A 54 -12.51 0.23 -8.40
C ASP A 54 -11.23 -0.52 -8.75
N ILE A 55 -11.07 -1.74 -8.21
CA ILE A 55 -9.92 -2.59 -8.49
C ILE A 55 -10.05 -3.14 -9.91
N GLN A 56 -9.07 -2.84 -10.76
CA GLN A 56 -8.99 -3.32 -12.13
C GLN A 56 -7.63 -3.98 -12.39
N VAL A 57 -7.61 -4.98 -13.26
CA VAL A 57 -6.39 -5.63 -13.74
C VAL A 57 -6.54 -5.90 -15.23
N GLU A 58 -5.58 -5.45 -16.03
CA GLU A 58 -5.48 -5.67 -17.46
C GLU A 58 -4.06 -6.15 -17.80
N GLY A 59 -3.92 -7.44 -18.13
CA GLY A 59 -2.62 -8.04 -18.38
C GLY A 59 -1.71 -7.98 -17.16
N ASP A 60 -0.56 -7.31 -17.31
CA ASP A 60 0.42 -7.04 -16.27
C ASP A 60 0.26 -5.67 -15.62
N HIS A 61 -0.82 -4.94 -15.92
CA HIS A 61 -1.15 -3.67 -15.29
C HIS A 61 -2.37 -3.81 -14.37
N GLY A 62 -2.45 -2.96 -13.35
CA GLY A 62 -3.66 -2.84 -12.55
C GLY A 62 -3.78 -1.48 -11.89
N SER A 63 -4.95 -1.22 -11.33
CA SER A 63 -5.22 -0.01 -10.58
C SER A 63 -6.18 -0.29 -9.44
N ALA A 64 -6.19 0.60 -8.44
CA ALA A 64 -7.15 0.57 -7.36
C ALA A 64 -7.32 1.97 -6.77
N HIS A 65 -8.54 2.26 -6.31
CA HIS A 65 -8.77 3.39 -5.42
C HIS A 65 -8.80 2.90 -3.98
N TRP A 66 -8.03 3.53 -3.09
CA TRP A 66 -8.05 3.19 -1.67
C TRP A 66 -7.95 4.42 -0.77
N GLU A 67 -8.60 4.31 0.37
CA GLU A 67 -8.68 5.39 1.35
C GLU A 67 -8.25 4.86 2.72
N ALA A 68 -7.51 5.68 3.46
CA ALA A 68 -7.06 5.37 4.81
C ALA A 68 -7.38 6.50 5.78
N TRP A 69 -7.96 6.13 6.92
CA TRP A 69 -8.15 7.02 8.06
C TRP A 69 -7.31 6.55 9.22
N TYR A 70 -6.51 7.44 9.80
CA TYR A 70 -5.68 7.14 10.95
C TYR A 70 -5.25 8.40 11.71
N THR A 71 -4.86 8.23 12.96
CA THR A 71 -4.20 9.28 13.74
C THR A 71 -2.69 9.25 13.50
N PHE A 72 -2.13 10.32 12.95
CA PHE A 72 -0.69 10.41 12.72
C PHE A 72 0.05 10.65 14.05
N SER A 73 0.75 9.62 14.54
CA SER A 73 1.37 9.61 15.87
C SER A 73 2.37 10.75 16.10
N GLY A 74 3.00 11.27 15.04
CA GLY A 74 3.93 12.39 15.13
C GLY A 74 3.26 13.73 15.47
N THR A 75 1.96 13.89 15.19
CA THR A 75 1.25 15.16 15.43
C THR A 75 -0.06 15.01 16.21
N GLY A 76 -0.57 13.79 16.37
CA GLY A 76 -1.89 13.52 16.97
C GLY A 76 -3.08 13.91 16.11
N ARG A 77 -2.87 14.40 14.88
CA ARG A 77 -3.96 14.80 13.97
C ARG A 77 -4.54 13.60 13.25
N GLN A 78 -5.85 13.65 13.02
CA GLN A 78 -6.52 12.72 12.12
C GLN A 78 -6.11 13.02 10.68
N VAL A 79 -5.79 11.96 9.96
CA VAL A 79 -5.45 11.97 8.54
C VAL A 79 -6.49 11.14 7.81
N HIS A 80 -6.96 11.67 6.68
CA HIS A 80 -7.70 10.94 5.67
C HIS A 80 -6.87 11.00 4.39
N ASN A 81 -6.29 9.87 4.01
CA ASN A 81 -5.52 9.72 2.80
C ASN A 81 -6.42 9.09 1.73
N ILE A 82 -6.48 9.68 0.54
CA ILE A 82 -7.29 9.22 -0.59
C ILE A 82 -6.31 9.02 -1.73
N ILE A 83 -6.21 7.79 -2.21
CA ILE A 83 -5.13 7.40 -3.12
C ILE A 83 -5.70 6.65 -4.32
N ASP A 84 -5.22 7.03 -5.49
CA ASP A 84 -5.32 6.25 -6.71
C ASP A 84 -3.98 5.55 -6.96
N ALA A 85 -4.00 4.22 -6.90
CA ALA A 85 -2.83 3.37 -7.02
C ALA A 85 -2.74 2.76 -8.42
N GLU A 86 -1.54 2.77 -8.98
CA GLU A 86 -1.18 2.10 -10.23
C GLU A 86 -0.16 0.98 -9.98
N PHE A 87 -0.36 -0.16 -10.64
CA PHE A 87 0.47 -1.35 -10.48
C PHE A 87 1.00 -1.84 -11.82
N GLN A 88 2.24 -2.34 -11.79
CA GLN A 88 2.77 -3.27 -12.78
C GLN A 88 3.13 -4.58 -12.07
N PHE A 89 2.79 -5.71 -12.68
CA PHE A 89 3.01 -7.03 -12.14
C PHE A 89 4.10 -7.78 -12.91
N LYS A 90 4.92 -8.53 -12.18
CA LYS A 90 5.91 -9.45 -12.73
C LYS A 90 5.86 -10.75 -11.94
N ASP A 91 5.78 -11.88 -12.63
CA ASP A 91 5.70 -13.21 -12.01
C ASP A 91 4.55 -13.34 -10.99
N GLY A 92 3.42 -12.69 -11.28
CA GLY A 92 2.24 -12.67 -10.41
C GLY A 92 2.38 -11.81 -9.15
N LYS A 93 3.45 -11.00 -9.03
CA LYS A 93 3.73 -10.12 -7.90
C LYS A 93 3.83 -8.66 -8.34
N ILE A 94 3.60 -7.75 -7.41
CA ILE A 94 3.74 -6.31 -7.64
C ILE A 94 5.21 -5.99 -7.90
N PHE A 95 5.52 -5.48 -9.08
CA PHE A 95 6.85 -5.07 -9.51
C PHE A 95 7.02 -3.56 -9.47
N ARG A 96 5.99 -2.79 -9.85
CA ARG A 96 5.95 -1.35 -9.62
C ARG A 96 4.62 -0.98 -8.99
N HIS A 97 4.66 -0.06 -8.04
CA HIS A 97 3.49 0.50 -7.38
C HIS A 97 3.69 1.99 -7.22
N HIS A 98 2.78 2.79 -7.78
CA HIS A 98 2.78 4.23 -7.65
C HIS A 98 1.45 4.68 -7.07
N ASP A 99 1.50 5.41 -5.94
CA ASP A 99 0.34 5.98 -5.26
C ASP A 99 0.31 7.50 -5.53
N HIS A 100 -0.84 8.01 -6.01
CA HIS A 100 -1.09 9.42 -6.33
C HIS A 100 -1.87 10.17 -5.25
#